data_AF-A0A7X0AJZ8-F1
#
_entry.id   AF-A0A7X0AJZ8-F1
#
_cell.length_a   1.000
_cell.length_b   1.000
_cell.length_c   1.000
_cell.angle_alpha   90.00
_cell.angle_beta   90.00
_cell.angle_gamma   90.00
#
_symmetry.space_group_name_H-M   'P 1'
#
loop_
_entity.id
_entity.type
_entity.pdbx_description
1 polymer ?
#
loop_
_entity_poly.entity_id
_entity_poly.type
_entity_poly.pdbx_seq_one_letter_code
_entity_poly.pdbx_strand_id
1 'polypeptide(L)'
;MKAFQTRGLAAKARRVQAACRVVESVSNRWAAVALPATMGSSTDLCAGAGMGKTTGMTAQQLEAFCGHWPGVTRDIKWETNLVLSVGGKMFAMTPADGSDGGRLWCKVEDARFLELTDQPGIMPAPYLARAHWISITEPRRFASAELEGFIRDAYVLVRAKLTKKLQAELGPLPTIKVNKK
;
A
#
# COMPACT_ATOMS: atom_id res chain seq x y z
N MET A 1 2.34 -60.27 -19.53
CA MET A 1 2.99 -59.10 -20.17
C MET A 1 2.67 -57.86 -19.32
N LYS A 2 3.61 -56.92 -19.26
CA LYS A 2 4.00 -56.17 -18.05
C LYS A 2 2.96 -55.21 -17.46
N ALA A 3 2.84 -55.26 -16.13
CA ALA A 3 2.35 -54.19 -15.28
C ALA A 3 3.28 -52.97 -15.37
N PHE A 4 2.71 -51.78 -15.58
CA PHE A 4 3.45 -50.52 -15.61
C PHE A 4 2.86 -49.56 -14.58
N GLN A 5 3.73 -49.17 -13.66
CA GLN A 5 3.48 -48.45 -12.42
C GLN A 5 3.00 -47.01 -12.66
N THR A 6 1.98 -46.57 -11.94
CA THR A 6 1.71 -45.15 -11.64
C THR A 6 2.10 -44.85 -10.20
N ARG A 7 3.41 -44.93 -9.92
CA ARG A 7 4.04 -44.32 -8.74
C ARG A 7 4.65 -43.00 -9.20
N GLY A 8 4.05 -41.86 -8.86
CA GLY A 8 4.65 -40.59 -9.29
C GLY A 8 3.91 -39.30 -8.94
N LEU A 9 3.12 -39.23 -7.86
CA LEU A 9 2.50 -37.96 -7.44
C LEU A 9 2.72 -37.59 -5.97
N ALA A 10 3.75 -38.14 -5.32
CA ALA A 10 4.03 -37.92 -3.88
C ALA A 10 5.39 -37.22 -3.60
N ALA A 11 5.99 -36.51 -4.56
CA ALA A 11 7.37 -36.01 -4.44
C ALA A 11 7.59 -34.52 -4.78
N LYS A 12 6.56 -33.66 -4.65
CA LYS A 12 6.72 -32.19 -4.77
C LYS A 12 6.22 -31.40 -3.54
N ALA A 13 5.93 -32.08 -2.44
CA ALA A 13 5.49 -31.48 -1.18
C ALA A 13 6.62 -31.24 -0.14
N ARG A 14 7.91 -31.27 -0.54
CA ARG A 14 9.06 -31.19 0.39
C ARG A 14 10.19 -30.24 -0.03
N ARG A 15 9.90 -29.14 -0.74
CA ARG A 15 10.92 -28.13 -1.09
C ARG A 15 10.57 -26.67 -0.80
N VAL A 16 9.45 -26.38 -0.12
CA VAL A 16 9.05 -25.02 0.28
C VAL A 16 9.09 -24.83 1.81
N GLN A 17 9.96 -25.57 2.51
CA GLN A 17 10.08 -25.46 3.97
C GLN A 17 11.50 -25.19 4.47
N ALA A 18 12.44 -24.91 3.56
CA ALA A 18 13.85 -24.69 3.89
C ALA A 18 14.31 -23.22 3.87
N ALA A 19 13.46 -22.26 3.49
CA ALA A 19 13.82 -20.83 3.45
C ALA A 19 13.23 -20.00 4.61
N CYS A 20 12.33 -20.57 5.42
CA CYS A 20 11.63 -19.82 6.49
C CYS A 20 12.37 -19.76 7.84
N ARG A 21 13.62 -20.27 7.96
CA ARG A 21 14.23 -20.52 9.28
C ARG A 21 15.52 -19.75 9.59
N VAL A 22 15.80 -18.65 8.90
CA VAL A 22 17.09 -17.91 9.06
C VAL A 22 16.95 -16.41 9.39
N VAL A 23 15.76 -15.82 9.50
CA VAL A 23 15.62 -14.36 9.80
C VAL A 23 14.94 -14.04 11.15
N GLU A 24 14.88 -14.99 12.07
CA GLU A 24 14.14 -14.86 13.34
C GLU A 24 15.05 -15.04 14.55
N SER A 25 16.19 -14.33 14.60
CA SER A 25 17.16 -14.46 15.72
C SER A 25 17.94 -13.18 16.10
N VAL A 26 17.67 -12.00 15.54
CA VAL A 26 18.38 -10.77 15.96
C VAL A 26 17.44 -9.56 16.02
N SER A 27 16.59 -9.48 17.05
CA SER A 27 16.13 -8.20 17.63
C SER A 27 15.21 -8.43 18.84
N ASN A 28 15.59 -9.30 19.78
CA ASN A 28 14.99 -9.30 21.11
C ASN A 28 16.10 -9.38 22.15
N ARG A 29 16.86 -8.28 22.26
CA ARG A 29 17.85 -8.12 23.32
C ARG A 29 18.08 -6.65 23.67
N TRP A 30 17.00 -5.93 23.95
CA TRP A 30 17.05 -4.74 24.79
C TRP A 30 15.72 -4.54 25.53
N ALA A 31 15.54 -5.34 26.56
CA ALA A 31 14.63 -5.05 27.64
C ALA A 31 15.25 -5.63 28.91
N ALA A 32 15.97 -4.79 29.68
CA ALA A 32 15.73 -4.60 31.10
C ALA A 32 16.90 -3.85 31.77
N VAL A 33 16.50 -2.90 32.62
CA VAL A 33 17.20 -2.33 33.80
C VAL A 33 18.22 -1.21 33.55
N ALA A 34 17.80 0.05 33.77
CA ALA A 34 18.05 0.74 35.04
C ALA A 34 17.60 2.21 34.94
N LEU A 35 16.60 2.59 35.75
CA LEU A 35 16.36 3.98 36.17
C LEU A 35 17.49 4.41 37.11
N PRO A 36 17.85 5.70 37.10
CA PRO A 36 17.50 6.47 38.29
C PRO A 36 16.83 7.80 37.98
N ALA A 37 15.91 8.15 38.87
CA ALA A 37 15.33 9.47 39.01
C ALA A 37 16.42 10.52 39.31
N THR A 38 16.44 11.59 38.53
CA THR A 38 16.94 12.88 39.01
C THR A 38 15.92 13.95 38.62
N MET A 39 15.38 14.62 39.63
CA MET A 39 14.60 15.84 39.49
C MET A 39 15.52 16.91 38.92
N GLY A 40 15.12 17.48 37.79
CA GLY A 40 15.73 18.66 37.18
C GLY A 40 14.63 19.52 36.60
N SER A 41 14.13 20.45 37.41
CA SER A 41 13.32 21.58 36.98
C SER A 41 14.11 22.36 35.92
N SER A 42 13.57 22.46 34.71
CA SER A 42 13.84 23.59 33.82
C SER A 42 12.58 23.88 33.02
N THR A 43 12.04 25.06 33.26
CA THR A 43 11.05 25.75 32.45
C THR A 43 11.47 25.83 31.00
N ASP A 44 10.46 26.01 30.16
CA ASP A 44 10.53 26.36 28.75
C ASP A 44 11.10 25.28 27.83
N LEU A 45 10.18 24.62 27.11
CA LEU A 45 10.16 24.72 25.66
C LEU A 45 8.80 24.19 25.16
N CYS A 46 7.95 25.14 24.80
CA CYS A 46 6.95 24.97 23.77
C CYS A 46 7.61 24.40 22.51
N ALA A 47 7.70 23.08 22.40
CA ALA A 47 7.96 22.42 21.14
C ALA A 47 6.62 22.30 20.41
N GLY A 48 6.20 23.40 19.78
CA GLY A 48 5.38 23.32 18.58
C GLY A 48 6.14 22.46 17.58
N ALA A 49 5.86 21.17 17.54
CA ALA A 49 6.37 20.28 16.53
C ALA A 49 5.80 20.77 15.20
N GLY A 50 6.62 21.53 14.46
CA GLY A 50 6.36 21.85 13.07
C GLY A 50 5.97 20.57 12.36
N MET A 51 4.85 20.63 11.64
CA MET A 51 4.30 19.53 10.86
C MET A 51 5.32 19.18 9.75
N GLY A 52 6.34 18.41 10.11
CA GLY A 52 7.33 17.88 9.18
C GLY A 52 6.58 17.07 8.15
N LYS A 53 6.73 17.44 6.87
CA LYS A 53 6.10 16.72 5.77
C LYS A 53 6.59 15.27 5.82
N THR A 54 5.75 14.35 6.28
CA THR A 54 6.00 12.91 6.08
C THR A 54 6.08 12.68 4.57
N THR A 55 7.13 11.99 4.12
CA THR A 55 7.38 11.74 2.70
C THR A 55 7.30 10.24 2.44
N GLY A 56 6.63 9.86 1.35
CA GLY A 56 6.35 8.46 1.04
C GLY A 56 5.16 7.85 1.79
N MET A 57 4.81 6.63 1.41
CA MET A 57 3.79 5.80 2.03
C MET A 57 4.25 4.34 2.05
N THR A 58 4.05 3.66 3.17
CA THR A 58 4.28 2.21 3.30
C THR A 58 3.00 1.42 3.07
N ALA A 59 3.11 0.11 2.82
CA ALA A 59 1.94 -0.76 2.65
C ALA A 59 1.01 -0.73 3.89
N GLN A 60 1.57 -0.74 5.09
CA GLN A 60 0.80 -0.65 6.35
C GLN A 60 0.06 0.69 6.47
N GLN A 61 0.69 1.80 6.09
CA GLN A 61 0.03 3.12 6.07
C GLN A 61 -1.10 3.16 5.06
N LEU A 62 -0.88 2.58 3.87
CA LEU A 62 -1.91 2.46 2.83
C LEU A 62 -3.11 1.64 3.31
N GLU A 63 -2.87 0.49 3.96
CA GLU A 63 -3.94 -0.34 4.55
C GLU A 63 -4.71 0.41 5.64
N ALA A 64 -4.02 1.07 6.57
CA ALA A 64 -4.67 1.87 7.61
C ALA A 64 -5.50 3.01 7.02
N PHE A 65 -5.00 3.65 5.97
CA PHE A 65 -5.68 4.74 5.28
C PHE A 65 -6.89 4.28 4.47
N CYS A 66 -6.85 3.12 3.81
CA CYS A 66 -7.97 2.66 2.99
C CYS A 66 -8.95 1.77 3.75
N GLY A 67 -8.53 1.18 4.86
CA GLY A 67 -9.32 0.18 5.61
C GLY A 67 -10.58 0.74 6.26
N HIS A 68 -10.68 2.05 6.46
CA HIS A 68 -11.89 2.70 6.99
C HIS A 68 -12.89 3.09 5.89
N TRP A 69 -12.57 2.88 4.61
CA TRP A 69 -13.45 3.26 3.51
C TRP A 69 -14.46 2.16 3.20
N PRO A 70 -15.68 2.55 2.82
CA PRO A 70 -16.73 1.59 2.56
C PRO A 70 -16.42 0.72 1.33
N GLY A 71 -16.60 -0.58 1.48
CA GLY A 71 -16.44 -1.55 0.40
C GLY A 71 -15.00 -1.82 0.00
N VAL A 72 -14.02 -1.34 0.76
CA VAL A 72 -12.62 -1.66 0.52
C VAL A 72 -12.30 -3.07 1.00
N THR A 73 -11.62 -3.82 0.15
CA THR A 73 -11.08 -5.15 0.45
C THR A 73 -9.60 -5.15 0.14
N ARG A 74 -8.82 -5.79 1.01
CA ARG A 74 -7.39 -6.02 0.81
C ARG A 74 -7.16 -7.46 0.39
N ASP A 75 -6.38 -7.65 -0.66
CA ASP A 75 -6.02 -8.96 -1.20
C ASP A 75 -4.52 -8.97 -1.51
N ILE A 76 -3.81 -10.04 -1.18
CA ILE A 76 -2.43 -10.24 -1.63
C ILE A 76 -2.48 -11.04 -2.94
N LYS A 77 -2.05 -10.43 -4.04
CA LYS A 77 -2.00 -11.05 -5.36
C LYS A 77 -0.55 -11.14 -5.83
N TRP A 78 -0.28 -12.11 -6.71
CA TRP A 78 1.05 -12.31 -7.30
C TRP A 78 2.14 -12.42 -6.23
N GLU A 79 1.88 -13.27 -5.24
CA GLU A 79 2.75 -13.66 -4.11
C GLU A 79 3.04 -12.54 -3.10
N THR A 80 3.35 -11.32 -3.54
CA THR A 80 3.85 -10.24 -2.67
C THR A 80 3.19 -8.89 -2.90
N ASN A 81 2.23 -8.74 -3.83
CA ASN A 81 1.59 -7.46 -4.09
C ASN A 81 0.30 -7.31 -3.29
N LEU A 82 0.28 -6.32 -2.40
CA LEU A 82 -0.94 -5.87 -1.73
C LEU A 82 -1.79 -5.11 -2.75
N VAL A 83 -3.00 -5.60 -3.00
CA VAL A 83 -3.98 -5.04 -3.90
C VAL A 83 -5.19 -4.59 -3.09
N LEU A 84 -5.59 -3.34 -3.32
CA LEU A 84 -6.79 -2.76 -2.73
C LEU A 84 -7.89 -2.65 -3.79
N SER A 85 -9.06 -3.19 -3.44
CA SER A 85 -10.23 -3.23 -4.30
C SER A 85 -11.43 -2.58 -3.64
N VAL A 86 -12.31 -1.97 -4.44
CA VAL A 86 -13.63 -1.49 -4.01
C VAL A 86 -14.71 -2.23 -4.78
N GLY A 87 -15.60 -2.93 -4.07
CA GLY A 87 -16.69 -3.69 -4.71
C GLY A 87 -16.22 -4.67 -5.80
N GLY A 88 -15.05 -5.31 -5.59
CA GLY A 88 -14.44 -6.24 -6.54
C GLY A 88 -13.61 -5.60 -7.67
N LYS A 89 -13.45 -4.27 -7.72
CA LYS A 89 -12.58 -3.58 -8.69
C LYS A 89 -11.35 -2.98 -8.02
N MET A 90 -10.17 -3.30 -8.54
CA MET A 90 -8.89 -2.81 -8.00
C MET A 90 -8.71 -1.32 -8.30
N PHE A 91 -8.18 -0.55 -7.35
CA PHE A 91 -7.89 0.88 -7.52
C PHE A 91 -6.46 1.28 -7.14
N ALA A 92 -5.85 0.57 -6.19
CA ALA A 92 -4.47 0.80 -5.76
C ALA A 92 -3.74 -0.53 -5.50
N MET A 93 -2.42 -0.52 -5.67
CA MET A 93 -1.54 -1.66 -5.40
C MET A 93 -0.18 -1.18 -4.91
N THR A 94 0.45 -1.94 -4.01
CA THR A 94 1.80 -1.71 -3.51
C THR A 94 2.44 -3.07 -3.20
N PRO A 95 3.76 -3.23 -3.26
CA PRO A 95 4.40 -4.44 -2.75
C PRO A 95 4.23 -4.48 -1.23
N ALA A 96 3.75 -5.60 -0.69
CA ALA A 96 3.52 -5.81 0.75
C ALA A 96 4.84 -5.79 1.53
N ASP A 97 5.89 -6.34 0.93
CA ASP A 97 7.24 -6.42 1.53
C ASP A 97 8.03 -5.10 1.41
N GLY A 98 7.46 -4.08 0.75
CA GLY A 98 8.16 -2.83 0.47
C GLY A 98 9.31 -2.98 -0.54
N SER A 99 9.33 -4.06 -1.33
CA SER A 99 10.23 -4.22 -2.46
C SER A 99 10.08 -3.07 -3.46
N ASP A 100 11.05 -2.89 -4.35
CA ASP A 100 11.04 -1.82 -5.35
C ASP A 100 10.89 -0.40 -4.79
N GLY A 101 11.35 -0.17 -3.54
CA GLY A 101 11.30 1.13 -2.89
C GLY A 101 9.89 1.55 -2.41
N GLY A 102 8.96 0.59 -2.29
CA GLY A 102 7.56 0.85 -1.92
C GLY A 102 6.72 1.37 -3.09
N ARG A 103 7.07 0.99 -4.31
CA ARG A 103 6.40 1.41 -5.54
C ARG A 103 4.87 1.34 -5.41
N LEU A 104 4.20 2.44 -5.72
CA LEU A 104 2.74 2.54 -5.63
C LEU A 104 2.15 2.56 -7.04
N TRP A 105 1.13 1.75 -7.27
CA TRP A 105 0.33 1.81 -8.49
C TRP A 105 -1.08 2.27 -8.15
N CYS A 106 -1.58 3.23 -8.91
CA CYS A 106 -2.95 3.70 -8.76
C CYS A 106 -3.56 4.06 -10.11
N LYS A 107 -4.89 4.02 -10.15
CA LYS A 107 -5.66 4.47 -11.30
C LYS A 107 -5.84 5.98 -11.24
N VAL A 108 -5.63 6.67 -12.35
CA VAL A 108 -5.84 8.12 -12.45
C VAL A 108 -6.94 8.45 -13.48
N GLU A 109 -7.37 9.69 -13.46
CA GLU A 109 -8.26 10.24 -14.48
C GLU A 109 -7.52 10.39 -15.81
N ASP A 110 -8.21 10.11 -16.90
CA ASP A 110 -7.66 10.13 -18.26
C ASP A 110 -7.04 11.51 -18.61
N ALA A 111 -7.65 12.61 -18.14
CA ALA A 111 -7.16 13.97 -18.36
C ALA A 111 -5.83 14.25 -17.64
N ARG A 112 -5.64 13.70 -16.44
CA ARG A 112 -4.42 13.90 -15.62
C ARG A 112 -3.31 12.89 -15.93
N PHE A 113 -3.62 11.84 -16.68
CA PHE A 113 -2.66 10.76 -16.97
C PHE A 113 -1.40 11.30 -17.64
N LEU A 114 -1.54 12.09 -18.70
CA LEU A 114 -0.40 12.66 -19.44
C LEU A 114 0.41 13.61 -18.56
N GLU A 115 -0.26 14.52 -17.85
CA GLU A 115 0.37 15.48 -16.94
C GLU A 115 1.20 14.80 -15.85
N LEU A 116 0.70 13.67 -15.31
CA LEU A 116 1.38 12.93 -14.26
C LEU A 116 2.54 12.10 -14.82
N THR A 117 2.40 11.49 -16.00
CA THR A 117 3.48 10.70 -16.61
C THR A 117 4.65 11.56 -17.09
N ASP A 118 4.44 12.85 -17.33
CA ASP A 118 5.52 13.80 -17.63
C ASP A 118 6.35 14.17 -16.40
N GLN A 119 5.86 13.89 -15.18
CA GLN A 119 6.58 14.18 -13.95
C GLN A 119 7.65 13.13 -13.63
N PRO A 120 8.83 13.56 -13.15
CA PRO A 120 9.89 12.63 -12.78
C PRO A 120 9.48 11.79 -11.56
N GLY A 121 9.59 10.46 -11.67
CA GLY A 121 9.23 9.50 -10.62
C GLY A 121 7.83 8.89 -10.77
N ILE A 122 7.09 9.30 -11.80
CA ILE A 122 5.84 8.66 -12.23
C ILE A 122 6.06 8.10 -13.64
N MET A 123 5.71 6.84 -13.83
CA MET A 123 5.74 6.19 -15.13
C MET A 123 4.39 5.53 -15.41
N PRO A 124 4.00 5.35 -16.68
CA PRO A 124 2.85 4.52 -17.00
C PRO A 124 3.07 3.10 -16.49
N ALA A 125 2.05 2.50 -15.87
CA ALA A 125 2.17 1.15 -15.32
C ALA A 125 2.40 0.13 -16.45
N PRO A 126 3.41 -0.77 -16.33
CA PRO A 126 3.62 -1.84 -17.30
C PRO A 126 2.33 -2.65 -17.48
N TYR A 127 1.92 -2.88 -18.73
CA TYR A 127 0.71 -3.61 -19.13
C TYR A 127 -0.64 -2.97 -18.77
N LEU A 128 -0.72 -2.11 -17.76
CA LEU A 128 -1.96 -1.44 -17.31
C LEU A 128 -2.10 0.01 -17.81
N ALA A 129 -1.11 0.52 -18.55
CA ALA A 129 -1.13 1.88 -19.11
C ALA A 129 -2.39 2.17 -19.97
N ARG A 130 -2.89 1.18 -20.73
CA ARG A 130 -4.13 1.31 -21.53
C ARG A 130 -5.38 1.58 -20.69
N ALA A 131 -5.35 1.23 -19.41
CA ALA A 131 -6.42 1.48 -18.47
C ALA A 131 -6.16 2.73 -17.59
N HIS A 132 -5.20 3.57 -17.98
CA HIS A 132 -4.77 4.79 -17.28
C HIS A 132 -4.32 4.53 -15.85
N TRP A 133 -3.46 3.51 -15.69
CA TRP A 133 -2.76 3.25 -14.44
C TRP A 133 -1.36 3.86 -14.49
N ILE A 134 -0.98 4.53 -13.40
CA ILE A 134 0.36 5.04 -13.20
C ILE A 134 1.10 4.19 -12.16
N SER A 135 2.42 4.22 -12.24
CA SER A 135 3.37 3.62 -11.30
C SER A 135 4.25 4.72 -10.76
N ILE A 136 4.15 4.98 -9.47
CA ILE A 136 5.00 5.89 -8.73
C ILE A 136 6.20 5.09 -8.24
N THR A 137 7.34 5.24 -8.91
CA THR A 137 8.55 4.45 -8.68
C THR A 137 9.26 4.87 -7.39
N GLU A 138 9.19 6.16 -7.08
CA GLU A 138 9.84 6.77 -5.92
C GLU A 138 8.79 7.49 -5.06
N PRO A 139 7.97 6.76 -4.27
CA PRO A 139 6.96 7.37 -3.42
C PRO A 139 7.59 8.34 -2.40
N ARG A 140 8.84 8.10 -1.99
CA ARG A 140 9.62 8.97 -1.08
C ARG A 140 9.96 10.34 -1.65
N ARG A 141 9.68 10.61 -2.93
CA ARG A 141 9.80 11.95 -3.53
C ARG A 141 8.58 12.81 -3.26
N PHE A 142 7.42 12.19 -3.04
CA PHE A 142 6.14 12.85 -2.88
C PHE A 142 5.75 12.95 -1.41
N ALA A 143 5.09 14.05 -1.04
CA ALA A 143 4.53 14.19 0.29
C ALA A 143 3.46 13.09 0.51
N SER A 144 3.38 12.52 1.71
CA SER A 144 2.37 11.48 2.02
C SER A 144 0.95 11.96 1.71
N ALA A 145 0.66 13.24 1.98
CA ALA A 145 -0.64 13.85 1.69
C ALA A 145 -0.98 13.91 0.19
N GLU A 146 0.03 14.03 -0.69
CA GLU A 146 -0.17 14.03 -2.13
C GLU A 146 -0.47 12.61 -2.64
N LEU A 147 0.27 11.62 -2.13
CA LEU A 147 0.01 10.21 -2.40
C LEU A 147 -1.41 9.80 -1.94
N GLU A 148 -1.82 10.21 -0.74
CA GLU A 148 -3.19 10.03 -0.24
C GLU A 148 -4.24 10.64 -1.16
N GLY A 149 -3.94 11.80 -1.74
CA GLY A 149 -4.76 12.44 -2.77
C GLY A 149 -4.96 11.55 -3.99
N PHE A 150 -3.87 11.04 -4.57
CA PHE A 150 -3.95 10.13 -5.71
C PHE A 150 -4.75 8.85 -5.41
N ILE A 151 -4.55 8.26 -4.23
CA ILE A 151 -5.26 7.04 -3.81
C ILE A 151 -6.76 7.31 -3.65
N ARG A 152 -7.12 8.47 -3.09
CA ARG A 152 -8.52 8.89 -2.94
C ARG A 152 -9.19 9.12 -4.29
N ASP A 153 -8.53 9.85 -5.18
CA ASP A 153 -9.03 10.10 -6.53
C ASP A 153 -9.25 8.76 -7.26
N ALA A 154 -8.30 7.83 -7.15
CA ALA A 154 -8.43 6.47 -7.68
C ALA A 154 -9.67 5.74 -7.14
N TYR A 155 -9.90 5.80 -5.82
CA TYR A 155 -11.07 5.18 -5.18
C TYR A 155 -12.38 5.79 -5.69
N VAL A 156 -12.48 7.12 -5.77
CA VAL A 156 -13.67 7.82 -6.27
C VAL A 156 -13.95 7.42 -7.72
N LEU A 157 -12.92 7.40 -8.57
CA LEU A 157 -13.03 7.03 -9.98
C LEU A 157 -13.49 5.58 -10.16
N VAL A 158 -12.94 4.63 -9.42
CA VAL A 158 -13.32 3.21 -9.53
C VAL A 158 -14.71 2.99 -8.97
N ARG A 159 -15.06 3.65 -7.86
CA ARG A 159 -16.39 3.58 -7.26
C ARG A 159 -17.46 4.16 -8.17
N ALA A 160 -17.18 5.27 -8.86
CA ALA A 160 -18.09 5.85 -9.85
C ALA A 160 -18.38 4.89 -11.03
N LYS A 161 -17.44 3.97 -11.33
CA LYS A 161 -17.59 2.93 -12.35
C LYS A 161 -18.35 1.68 -11.85
N LEU A 162 -18.82 1.63 -10.60
CA LEU A 162 -19.68 0.58 -10.09
C LEU A 162 -21.14 0.84 -10.44
N THR A 163 -22.00 -0.17 -10.38
CA THR A 163 -23.44 0.00 -10.60
C THR A 163 -24.06 0.86 -9.49
N LYS A 164 -25.12 1.62 -9.80
CA LYS A 164 -25.80 2.46 -8.80
C LYS A 164 -26.30 1.67 -7.58
N LYS A 165 -26.69 0.40 -7.79
CA LYS A 165 -27.08 -0.52 -6.71
C LYS A 165 -25.92 -0.77 -5.74
N LEU A 166 -24.75 -1.17 -6.26
CA LEU A 166 -23.57 -1.39 -5.42
C LEU A 166 -23.10 -0.10 -4.75
N GLN A 167 -23.14 1.04 -5.44
CA GLN A 167 -22.78 2.33 -4.83
C GLN A 167 -23.68 2.69 -3.65
N ALA A 168 -24.98 2.36 -3.71
CA ALA A 168 -25.93 2.59 -2.63
C ALA A 168 -25.68 1.65 -1.44
N GLU A 169 -25.33 0.39 -1.70
CA GLU A 169 -24.99 -0.60 -0.65
C GLU A 169 -23.72 -0.22 0.13
N LEU A 170 -22.77 0.47 -0.51
CA LEU A 170 -21.52 0.90 0.13
C LEU A 170 -21.70 2.10 1.08
N GLY A 171 -22.78 2.88 1.01
CA GLY A 171 -22.96 4.07 1.87
C GLY A 171 -22.19 5.31 1.37
N PRO A 172 -21.96 6.37 2.17
CA PRO A 172 -21.42 7.66 1.69
C PRO A 172 -19.95 7.61 1.23
N LEU A 173 -19.49 8.62 0.49
CA LEU A 173 -18.07 8.76 0.11
C LEU A 173 -17.24 9.23 1.32
N PRO A 174 -15.97 8.78 1.45
CA PRO A 174 -15.07 9.32 2.46
C PRO A 174 -14.85 10.81 2.16
N THR A 175 -15.33 11.67 3.07
CA THR A 175 -15.25 13.13 2.89
C THR A 175 -13.93 13.61 3.48
N ILE A 176 -13.02 14.14 2.66
CA ILE A 176 -11.76 14.72 3.14
C ILE A 176 -11.69 16.18 2.74
N LYS A 177 -11.32 17.02 3.73
CA LYS A 177 -11.05 18.44 3.56
C LYS A 177 -9.84 18.59 2.64
N VAL A 178 -10.08 18.92 1.37
CA VAL A 178 -9.01 19.27 0.43
C VAL A 178 -8.44 20.60 0.89
N ASN A 179 -7.24 20.60 1.47
CA ASN A 179 -6.48 21.82 1.64
C ASN A 179 -6.02 22.27 0.25
N LYS A 180 -6.81 23.14 -0.39
CA LYS A 180 -6.34 23.93 -1.51
C LYS A 180 -5.23 24.83 -0.96
N LYS A 181 -4.02 24.64 -1.49
CA LYS A 181 -2.91 25.58 -1.30
C LYS A 181 -2.98 26.67 -2.36
#